data_AF-A0A7Z0PU33-F1
#
_entry.id   AF-A0A7Z0PU33-F1
#
_cell.length_a   1.000
_cell.length_b   1.000
_cell.length_c   1.000
_cell.angle_alpha   90.00
_cell.angle_beta   90.00
_cell.angle_gamma   90.00
#
_symmetry.space_group_name_H-M   'P 1'
#
loop_
_entity.id
_entity.type
_entity.pdbx_description
1 polymer ?
#
loop_
_entity_poly.entity_id
_entity_poly.type
_entity_poly.pdbx_seq_one_letter_code
_entity_poly.pdbx_strand_id
1 'polypeptide(L)'
;TVRLTGTVERLRRTGADGAGTVRLRVLTGAEVPHVRVTLDQESYRIAGQAHLVGLPVRLEGRLDSRAGFRRLTGACGVTPVTVDDAERERLMKSLQENLDFFEEACGEDCEG
;
A
#
# COMPACT_ATOMS: atom_id res chain seq x y z
N THR A 1 10.48 -12.25 11.83
CA THR A 1 9.33 -11.36 11.53
C THR A 1 9.49 -10.86 10.11
N VAL A 2 8.41 -10.63 9.39
CA VAL A 2 8.41 -10.15 7.99
C VAL A 2 7.86 -8.72 7.95
N ARG A 3 8.43 -7.89 7.08
CA ARG A 3 7.91 -6.56 6.72
C ARG A 3 7.09 -6.70 5.46
N LEU A 4 5.83 -6.27 5.52
CA LEU A 4 4.89 -6.35 4.42
C LEU A 4 4.33 -4.96 4.11
N THR A 5 4.26 -4.64 2.83
CA THR A 5 3.55 -3.46 2.33
C THR A 5 2.38 -3.92 1.49
N GLY A 6 1.20 -3.37 1.75
CA GLY A 6 0.00 -3.76 1.03
C GLY A 6 -1.09 -2.71 1.09
N THR A 7 -2.05 -2.81 0.17
CA THR A 7 -3.25 -1.97 0.18
C THR A 7 -4.38 -2.67 0.92
N VAL A 8 -5.16 -1.89 1.65
CA VAL A 8 -6.35 -2.38 2.35
C VAL A 8 -7.47 -2.56 1.34
N GLU A 9 -7.95 -3.80 1.18
CA GLU A 9 -9.10 -4.10 0.31
C GLU A 9 -10.41 -4.19 1.09
N ARG A 10 -10.36 -4.76 2.30
CA ARG A 10 -11.53 -4.92 3.16
C ARG A 10 -11.17 -4.82 4.63
N LEU A 11 -12.03 -4.13 5.36
CA LEU A 11 -11.99 -3.96 6.81
C LEU A 11 -13.21 -4.65 7.41
N ARG A 12 -13.00 -5.50 8.43
CA ARG A 12 -14.09 -6.15 9.17
C ARG A 12 -13.83 -6.07 10.66
N ARG A 13 -14.81 -5.55 11.42
CA ARG A 13 -14.81 -5.53 12.88
C ARG A 13 -16.16 -5.97 13.43
N THR A 14 -16.15 -6.69 14.55
CA THR A 14 -17.35 -7.27 15.20
C THR A 14 -17.98 -6.38 16.27
N GLY A 15 -17.30 -5.35 16.77
CA GLY A 15 -17.82 -4.42 17.78
C GLY A 15 -17.11 -3.06 17.72
N ALA A 16 -17.52 -2.08 18.54
CA ALA A 16 -16.88 -0.75 18.61
C ALA A 16 -15.43 -0.81 19.14
N ASP A 17 -15.14 -1.85 19.92
CA ASP A 17 -13.90 -2.06 20.62
C ASP A 17 -13.30 -3.43 20.30
N GLY A 18 -11.98 -3.53 20.42
CA GLY A 18 -11.22 -4.75 20.19
C GLY A 18 -10.61 -4.88 18.79
N ALA A 19 -10.00 -6.05 18.58
CA ALA A 19 -9.24 -6.35 17.38
C ALA A 19 -10.13 -6.40 16.12
N GLY A 20 -9.61 -5.88 15.01
CA GLY A 20 -10.24 -5.95 13.70
C GLY A 20 -9.49 -6.89 12.76
N THR A 21 -10.20 -7.43 11.77
CA THR A 21 -9.59 -8.22 10.70
C THR A 21 -9.53 -7.38 9.43
N VAL A 22 -8.36 -7.36 8.80
CA VAL A 22 -8.11 -6.63 7.56
C VAL A 22 -7.65 -7.61 6.49
N ARG A 23 -8.19 -7.47 5.29
CA ARG A 23 -7.69 -8.15 4.09
C ARG A 23 -6.82 -7.16 3.33
N LEU A 24 -5.54 -7.51 3.21
CA LEU A 24 -4.55 -6.73 2.47
C LEU A 24 -4.24 -7.42 1.15
N ARG A 25 -4.14 -6.63 0.09
CA ARG A 25 -3.46 -7.02 -1.14
C ARG A 25 -1.98 -6.68 -0.98
N VAL A 26 -1.12 -7.66 -1.15
CA VAL A 26 0.32 -7.47 -0.97
C VAL A 26 0.90 -6.77 -2.19
N LEU A 27 1.70 -5.74 -1.95
CA LEU A 27 2.52 -5.10 -2.96
C LEU A 27 3.96 -5.61 -2.87
N THR A 28 4.51 -5.70 -1.66
CA THR A 28 5.88 -6.16 -1.42
C THR A 28 6.01 -6.88 -0.07
N GLY A 29 7.03 -7.73 0.07
CA GLY A 29 7.40 -8.40 1.32
C GLY A 29 6.78 -9.78 1.56
N ALA A 30 5.89 -10.25 0.68
CA ALA A 30 5.44 -11.64 0.65
C ALA A 30 5.06 -12.10 -0.76
N GLU A 31 5.41 -13.35 -1.11
CA GLU A 31 5.08 -13.99 -2.39
C GLU A 31 3.62 -14.48 -2.47
N VAL A 32 2.69 -13.71 -1.92
CA VAL A 32 1.26 -14.04 -2.00
C VAL A 32 0.47 -12.81 -2.38
N PRO A 33 -0.62 -12.97 -3.15
CA PRO A 33 -1.40 -11.83 -3.60
C PRO A 33 -2.21 -11.19 -2.46
N HIS A 34 -2.69 -11.99 -1.49
CA HIS A 34 -3.54 -11.49 -0.41
C HIS A 34 -3.15 -12.09 0.93
N VAL A 35 -3.24 -11.28 1.98
CA VAL A 35 -2.96 -11.67 3.36
C VAL A 35 -4.08 -11.19 4.27
N ARG A 36 -4.51 -12.07 5.19
CA ARG A 36 -5.46 -11.72 6.24
C ARG A 36 -4.69 -11.38 7.52
N VAL A 37 -4.94 -10.20 8.06
CA VAL A 37 -4.25 -9.66 9.24
C VAL A 37 -5.26 -9.41 10.34
N THR A 38 -4.89 -9.74 11.58
CA THR A 38 -5.61 -9.29 12.77
C THR A 38 -4.84 -8.13 13.37
N LEU A 39 -5.48 -6.96 13.44
CA LEU A 39 -4.92 -5.73 13.98
C LEU A 39 -5.59 -5.41 15.32
N ASP A 40 -4.83 -4.83 16.25
CA ASP A 40 -5.40 -4.24 17.46
C ASP A 40 -6.21 -2.98 17.13
N GLN A 41 -6.80 -2.37 18.15
CA GLN A 41 -7.71 -1.23 17.95
C GLN A 41 -7.01 -0.04 17.29
N GLU A 42 -5.79 0.29 17.73
CA GLU A 42 -5.02 1.43 17.22
C GLU A 42 -4.58 1.20 15.77
N SER A 43 -3.93 0.06 15.50
CA SER A 43 -3.47 -0.28 14.16
C SER A 43 -4.63 -0.41 13.17
N TYR A 44 -5.79 -0.90 13.61
CA TYR A 44 -6.99 -0.96 12.78
C TYR A 44 -7.50 0.42 12.38
N ARG A 45 -7.47 1.40 13.29
CA ARG A 45 -7.84 2.79 12.97
C ARG A 45 -6.88 3.40 11.94
N ILE A 46 -5.57 3.17 12.10
CA ILE A 46 -4.57 3.64 11.13
C ILE A 46 -4.80 3.02 9.75
N ALA A 47 -5.01 1.70 9.69
CA ALA A 47 -5.32 1.02 8.43
C ALA A 47 -6.63 1.53 7.79
N GLY A 48 -7.65 1.83 8.61
CA GLY A 48 -8.89 2.46 8.17
C GLY A 48 -8.66 3.84 7.56
N GLN A 49 -7.89 4.70 8.23
CA GLN A 49 -7.53 6.03 7.73
C GLN A 49 -6.79 5.93 6.39
N ALA A 50 -5.78 5.06 6.31
CA ALA A 50 -5.01 4.83 5.09
C ALA A 50 -5.89 4.36 3.93
N HIS A 51 -6.85 3.47 4.20
CA HIS A 51 -7.83 3.03 3.21
C HIS A 51 -8.69 4.18 2.69
N LEU A 52 -9.16 5.08 3.57
CA LEU A 52 -9.97 6.24 3.20
C LEU A 52 -9.20 7.22 2.31
N VAL A 53 -7.89 7.38 2.53
CA VAL A 53 -7.03 8.26 1.71
C VAL A 53 -6.36 7.53 0.54
N GLY A 54 -6.65 6.24 0.33
CA GLY A 54 -6.09 5.45 -0.77
C GLY A 54 -4.60 5.12 -0.66
N LEU A 55 -4.01 5.20 0.54
CA LEU A 55 -2.59 4.93 0.77
C LEU A 55 -2.33 3.45 1.12
N PRO A 56 -1.23 2.86 0.63
CA PRO A 56 -0.77 1.57 1.10
C PRO A 56 -0.28 1.66 2.56
N VAL A 57 -0.33 0.55 3.27
CA VAL A 57 0.16 0.43 4.66
C VAL A 57 1.35 -0.51 4.71
N ARG A 58 2.33 -0.15 5.53
CA ARG A 58 3.46 -1.01 5.91
C ARG A 58 3.22 -1.55 7.31
N LEU A 59 3.54 -2.81 7.52
CA LEU A 59 3.39 -3.49 8.80
C LEU A 59 4.40 -4.64 8.95
N GLU A 60 4.62 -5.02 10.19
CA GLU A 60 5.48 -6.15 10.55
C GLU A 60 4.67 -7.26 11.22
N GLY A 61 5.11 -8.51 11.07
CA GLY A 61 4.52 -9.60 11.84
C GLY A 61 5.10 -10.96 11.51
N ARG A 62 4.37 -12.02 11.86
CA ARG A 62 4.71 -13.40 11.51
C ARG A 62 3.72 -13.94 10.50
N LEU A 63 4.22 -14.31 9.34
CA LEU A 63 3.44 -14.94 8.29
C LEU A 63 3.29 -16.43 8.60
N ASP A 64 2.05 -16.88 8.75
CA ASP A 64 1.70 -18.30 8.91
C ASP A 64 1.06 -18.79 7.61
N SER A 65 1.68 -19.79 6.98
CA SER A 65 1.23 -20.37 5.72
C SER A 65 0.51 -21.69 6.00
N ARG A 66 -0.80 -21.64 6.26
CA ARG A 66 -1.65 -22.83 6.29
C ARG A 66 -2.42 -22.93 4.99
N ALA A 67 -2.04 -23.88 4.13
CA ALA A 67 -2.84 -24.38 3.00
C ALA A 67 -3.44 -23.29 2.08
N GLY A 68 -2.59 -22.56 1.35
CA GLY A 68 -3.02 -21.64 0.28
C GLY A 68 -3.45 -20.25 0.75
N PHE A 69 -3.72 -20.05 2.05
CA PHE A 69 -3.95 -18.73 2.64
C PHE A 69 -2.82 -18.38 3.59
N ARG A 70 -2.29 -17.16 3.48
CA ARG A 70 -1.31 -16.64 4.44
C ARG A 70 -2.01 -15.70 5.42
N ARG A 71 -1.94 -16.06 6.70
CA ARG A 71 -2.41 -15.23 7.80
C ARG A 71 -1.20 -14.56 8.42
N LEU A 72 -1.25 -13.24 8.59
CA LEU A 72 -0.23 -12.55 9.36
C LEU A 72 -0.73 -12.37 10.80
N THR A 73 0.10 -12.82 11.73
CA THR A 73 -0.16 -12.80 13.17
C THR A 73 0.86 -11.91 13.87
N GLY A 74 0.49 -11.34 15.02
CA GLY A 74 1.36 -10.40 15.74
C GLY A 74 1.69 -9.16 14.90
N ALA A 75 0.70 -8.64 14.18
CA ALA A 75 0.87 -7.47 13.34
C ALA A 75 1.14 -6.23 14.19
N CYS A 76 2.23 -5.51 13.91
CA CYS A 76 2.59 -4.29 14.62
C CYS A 76 3.25 -3.28 13.66
N GLY A 77 3.46 -2.05 14.16
CA GLY A 77 4.12 -0.99 13.39
C GLY A 77 3.34 -0.61 12.13
N VAL A 78 2.01 -0.61 12.20
CA VAL A 78 1.16 -0.24 11.06
C VAL A 78 1.31 1.25 10.79
N THR A 79 1.91 1.58 9.66
CA THR A 79 2.13 2.96 9.23
C THR A 79 1.64 3.14 7.80
N PRO A 80 0.86 4.19 7.48
CA PRO A 80 0.59 4.53 6.10
C PRO A 80 1.92 4.85 5.40
N VAL A 81 2.10 4.35 4.19
CA VAL A 81 3.24 4.72 3.36
C VAL A 81 2.88 6.05 2.71
N THR A 82 3.33 7.13 3.34
CA THR A 82 3.29 8.47 2.75
C THR A 82 4.40 8.56 1.72
N VAL A 83 4.05 8.98 0.50
CA VAL A 83 5.04 9.53 -0.42
C VAL A 83 5.29 10.93 0.11
N ASP A 84 6.43 11.14 0.76
CA ASP A 84 6.78 12.48 1.27
C ASP A 84 6.75 13.49 0.12
N ASP A 85 6.31 14.73 0.37
CA ASP A 85 6.13 15.75 -0.68
C ASP A 85 7.40 15.96 -1.53
N ALA A 86 8.58 15.74 -0.96
CA ALA A 86 9.86 15.79 -1.69
C ALA A 86 10.02 14.64 -2.71
N GLU A 87 9.54 13.44 -2.39
CA GLU A 87 9.54 12.32 -3.34
C GLU A 87 8.46 12.52 -4.41
N ARG A 88 7.35 13.17 -4.04
CA ARG A 88 6.28 13.54 -4.94
C ARG A 88 6.71 14.63 -5.93
N GLU A 89 7.46 15.62 -5.47
CA GLU A 89 8.09 16.65 -6.32
C GLU A 89 9.14 16.03 -7.26
N ARG A 90 9.97 15.10 -6.76
CA ARG A 90 10.91 14.36 -7.61
C ARG A 90 10.21 13.51 -8.66
N LEU A 91 9.14 12.79 -8.28
CA LEU A 91 8.34 12.01 -9.23
C LEU A 91 7.63 12.90 -10.25
N MET A 92 7.07 14.04 -9.85
CA MET A 92 6.51 15.05 -10.76
C MET A 92 7.57 15.58 -11.72
N LYS A 93 8.75 15.92 -11.20
CA LYS A 93 9.86 16.45 -12.00
C LYS A 93 10.39 15.42 -12.99
N SER A 94 10.59 14.16 -12.58
CA SER A 94 10.99 13.08 -13.48
C SER A 94 9.90 12.70 -14.50
N LEU A 95 8.63 12.91 -14.18
CA LEU A 95 7.53 12.69 -15.13
C LEU A 95 7.46 13.82 -16.17
N GLN A 96 7.66 15.08 -15.77
CA GLN A 96 7.79 16.21 -16.70
C GLN A 96 9.00 16.06 -17.64
N GLU A 97 10.18 15.73 -17.11
CA GLU A 97 11.39 15.49 -17.92
C GLU A 97 11.21 14.34 -18.93
N ASN A 98 10.37 13.34 -18.64
CA ASN A 98 10.03 12.28 -19.61
C ASN A 98 8.96 12.70 -20.64
N LEU A 99 8.06 13.63 -20.30
CA LEU A 99 7.12 14.20 -21.27
C LEU A 99 7.82 15.14 -22.24
N ASP A 100 8.80 15.92 -21.78
CA ASP A 100 9.66 16.75 -22.63
C ASP A 100 10.44 15.88 -23.65
N PHE A 101 10.73 14.62 -23.31
CA PHE A 101 11.33 13.64 -24.23
C PHE A 101 10.33 13.06 -25.26
N PHE A 102 9.02 13.14 -25.00
CA PHE A 102 7.96 12.66 -25.90
C PHE A 102 7.38 13.77 -26.80
N GLU A 103 7.54 15.05 -26.44
CA GLU A 103 7.04 16.19 -27.21
C GLU A 103 7.91 16.49 -28.45
N GLU A 104 9.11 15.93 -28.56
CA GLU A 104 9.97 16.00 -29.76
C GLU A 104 9.76 14.83 -30.75
N ALA A 105 8.56 14.26 -30.77
CA ALA A 105 8.19 13.22 -31.74
C ALA A 105 6.88 13.49 -32.50
N CYS A 106 6.24 14.65 -32.32
CA CYS A 106 5.06 15.04 -33.09
C CYS A 106 5.11 16.52 -33.52
N GLY A 107 5.78 16.80 -34.63
CA GLY A 107 5.29 17.82 -35.56
C GLY A 107 6.27 18.88 -36.09
N GLU A 108 7.48 18.52 -36.52
CA GLU A 108 8.11 19.24 -37.64
C GLU A 108 7.85 18.43 -38.91
N ASP A 109 6.79 18.81 -39.63
CA ASP A 109 6.65 18.64 -41.09
C ASP A 109 5.31 19.24 -41.53
N CYS A 110 5.36 20.47 -42.04
CA CYS A 110 4.49 21.01 -43.09
C CYS A 110 5.07 22.37 -43.52
N GLU A 111 6.20 22.32 -44.22
CA GLU A 111 6.64 23.39 -45.11
C GLU A 111 5.67 23.51 -46.31
N GLY A 112 5.37 24.76 -46.73
CA GLY A 112 4.88 25.07 -48.08
C GLY A 112 3.48 25.66 -48.18
#